data_AF-W2BYL1-F1
#
_entry.id   AF-W2BYL1-F1
#
_cell.length_a   1.000
_cell.length_b   1.000
_cell.length_c   1.000
_cell.angle_alpha   90.00
_cell.angle_beta   90.00
_cell.angle_gamma   90.00
#
_symmetry.space_group_name_H-M   'P 1'
#
loop_
_entity.id
_entity.type
_entity.pdbx_description
1 polymer ?
#
loop_
_entity_poly.entity_id
_entity_poly.type
_entity_poly.pdbx_seq_one_letter_code
_entity_poly.pdbx_strand_id
1 'polypeptide(L)'
;MKKIKIIYSSITGNTKKVAESVFDFLDVSYRKDKNTKDDKESQLPDKIAGKDKGVHTLSYGEKLRLPHTAKLELFDIKNFTGALYGADKENSRTFCDFFSDDDIIIICFWCRRSGMDDLSLSLIESLSNKKILAIGTLSGDAKGQYGYRVKENAKNAISHNNQCIGVHLCQGHSNLKRIESRRHLNPGEPKYISPEKWLRHLNMQHHPDAHDIKEVLRFVQCTLLHYFK
;
A
#
# COMPACT_ATOMS: atom_id res chain seq x y z
N MET A 1 -17.66 -13.18 -8.27
CA MET A 1 -16.83 -12.55 -9.32
C MET A 1 -15.70 -11.82 -8.63
N LYS A 2 -14.45 -12.29 -8.76
CA LYS A 2 -13.30 -11.75 -8.01
C LYS A 2 -13.07 -10.29 -8.40
N LYS A 3 -13.18 -9.34 -7.48
CA LYS A 3 -12.78 -7.93 -7.70
C LYS A 3 -11.49 -7.63 -6.96
N ILE A 4 -10.73 -6.66 -7.46
CA ILE A 4 -9.62 -6.06 -6.71
C ILE A 4 -10.07 -4.69 -6.26
N LYS A 5 -10.08 -4.46 -4.94
CA LYS A 5 -10.49 -3.20 -4.34
C LYS A 5 -9.30 -2.57 -3.66
N ILE A 6 -8.87 -1.41 -4.15
CA ILE A 6 -7.76 -0.65 -3.56
C ILE A 6 -8.37 0.42 -2.66
N ILE A 7 -7.98 0.42 -1.39
CA ILE A 7 -8.46 1.37 -0.38
C ILE A 7 -7.24 2.03 0.22
N TYR A 8 -7.23 3.35 0.32
CA TYR A 8 -6.10 4.06 0.92
C TYR A 8 -6.50 5.03 2.03
N SER A 9 -5.64 5.15 3.03
CA SER A 9 -5.68 6.21 4.04
C SER A 9 -4.48 7.14 3.83
N SER A 10 -4.71 8.46 3.70
CA SER A 10 -3.61 9.41 3.54
C SER A 10 -3.83 10.73 4.28
N ILE A 11 -2.75 11.25 4.88
CA ILE A 11 -2.71 12.59 5.49
C ILE A 11 -2.05 13.59 4.54
N THR A 12 -0.87 13.26 4.01
CA THR A 12 -0.04 14.19 3.24
C THR A 12 0.07 13.85 1.76
N GLY A 13 -0.66 12.82 1.28
CA GLY A 13 -0.66 12.41 -0.12
C GLY A 13 0.31 11.27 -0.46
N ASN A 14 1.25 10.92 0.40
CA ASN A 14 2.23 9.84 0.14
C ASN A 14 1.55 8.50 -0.16
N THR A 15 0.68 8.05 0.74
CA THR A 15 -0.07 6.81 0.57
C THR A 15 -1.04 6.87 -0.61
N LYS A 16 -1.61 8.05 -0.89
CA LYS A 16 -2.50 8.26 -2.04
C LYS A 16 -1.73 8.03 -3.34
N LYS A 17 -0.55 8.65 -3.49
CA LYS A 17 0.35 8.47 -4.65
C LYS A 17 0.68 7.00 -4.88
N VAL A 18 0.96 6.25 -3.80
CA VAL A 18 1.21 4.80 -3.87
C VAL A 18 -0.03 4.05 -4.36
N ALA A 19 -1.20 4.33 -3.80
CA ALA A 19 -2.46 3.67 -4.17
C ALA A 19 -2.86 3.93 -5.64
N GLU A 20 -2.73 5.19 -6.09
CA GLU A 20 -2.97 5.58 -7.49
C GLU A 20 -2.00 4.87 -8.43
N SER A 21 -0.71 4.79 -8.07
CA SER A 21 0.29 4.07 -8.89
C SER A 21 -0.04 2.58 -9.02
N VAL A 22 -0.50 1.95 -7.94
CA VAL A 22 -0.94 0.54 -7.96
C VAL A 22 -2.19 0.38 -8.82
N PHE A 23 -3.15 1.30 -8.71
CA PHE A 23 -4.37 1.29 -9.52
C PHE A 23 -4.03 1.39 -11.02
N ASP A 24 -3.23 2.39 -11.42
CA ASP A 24 -2.84 2.59 -12.81
C ASP A 24 -2.10 1.38 -13.38
N PHE A 25 -1.19 0.79 -12.60
CA PHE A 25 -0.46 -0.42 -12.98
C PHE A 25 -1.40 -1.62 -13.25
N LEU A 26 -2.37 -1.84 -12.36
CA LEU A 26 -3.33 -2.93 -12.50
C LEU A 26 -4.35 -2.66 -13.60
N ASP A 27 -4.79 -1.42 -13.80
CA ASP A 27 -5.71 -1.03 -14.87
C ASP A 27 -5.07 -1.22 -16.26
N VAL A 28 -3.81 -0.81 -16.43
CA VAL A 28 -3.07 -1.04 -17.68
C VAL A 28 -2.93 -2.54 -17.95
N SER A 29 -2.60 -3.33 -16.92
CA SER A 29 -2.48 -4.79 -17.04
C SER A 29 -3.82 -5.44 -17.41
N TYR A 30 -4.92 -4.95 -16.84
CA TYR A 30 -6.28 -5.40 -17.12
C TYR A 30 -6.76 -5.04 -18.54
N ARG A 31 -6.50 -3.81 -19.00
CA ARG A 31 -6.89 -3.36 -20.35
C ARG A 31 -6.12 -4.09 -21.46
N LYS A 32 -4.84 -4.37 -21.26
CA LYS A 32 -4.03 -5.15 -22.22
C LYS A 32 -4.62 -6.54 -22.46
N ASP A 33 -5.11 -7.20 -21.40
CA ASP A 33 -5.70 -8.55 -21.50
C ASP A 33 -7.01 -8.55 -22.32
N LYS A 34 -7.85 -7.51 -22.19
CA LYS A 34 -9.09 -7.37 -22.98
C LYS A 34 -8.87 -7.12 -24.47
N ASN A 35 -7.79 -6.41 -24.81
CA ASN A 35 -7.50 -6.02 -26.19
C ASN A 35 -6.64 -7.02 -26.95
N THR A 36 -6.14 -8.09 -26.30
CA THR A 36 -5.41 -9.17 -26.98
C THR A 36 -6.34 -10.12 -27.77
N LYS A 37 -6.88 -9.62 -28.89
CA LYS A 37 -6.82 -10.34 -30.16
C LYS A 37 -5.76 -9.59 -30.97
N ASP A 38 -4.60 -10.20 -31.12
CA ASP A 38 -3.39 -9.65 -31.75
C ASP A 38 -2.70 -8.53 -30.95
N ASP A 39 -1.50 -8.81 -30.43
CA ASP A 39 -0.31 -8.02 -30.77
C ASP A 39 0.96 -8.42 -29.99
N LYS A 40 2.06 -8.26 -30.73
CA LYS A 40 3.43 -8.65 -30.40
C LYS A 40 3.99 -7.91 -29.17
N GLU A 41 4.92 -8.60 -28.53
CA GLU A 41 5.72 -8.23 -27.37
C GLU A 41 6.23 -6.78 -27.41
N SER A 42 5.73 -5.93 -26.50
CA SER A 42 6.34 -4.61 -26.23
C SER A 42 7.22 -4.71 -24.99
N GLN A 43 8.53 -4.65 -25.20
CA GLN A 43 9.55 -4.56 -24.15
C GLN A 43 9.48 -3.18 -23.47
N LEU A 44 9.47 -3.15 -22.13
CA LEU A 44 9.85 -1.96 -21.35
C LEU A 44 11.34 -2.04 -20.99
N PRO A 45 12.04 -0.91 -20.86
CA PRO A 45 13.50 -0.85 -21.00
C PRO A 45 14.25 -1.53 -19.85
N ASP A 46 15.08 -2.51 -20.22
CA ASP A 46 16.11 -3.06 -19.37
C ASP A 46 17.25 -2.06 -19.15
N LYS A 47 17.54 -1.77 -17.88
CA LYS A 47 18.89 -1.78 -17.29
C LYS A 47 18.83 -1.30 -15.84
N ILE A 48 19.22 -2.17 -14.92
CA ILE A 48 20.39 -2.03 -14.04
C ILE A 48 20.44 -3.32 -13.21
N ALA A 49 21.48 -4.11 -13.45
CA ALA A 49 21.79 -5.32 -12.72
C ALA A 49 22.37 -4.96 -11.34
N GLY A 50 21.74 -5.47 -10.29
CA GLY A 50 22.31 -5.58 -8.94
C GLY A 50 22.09 -7.02 -8.47
N LYS A 51 23.17 -7.78 -8.33
CA LYS A 51 23.16 -9.15 -7.82
C LYS A 51 22.88 -9.11 -6.32
N ASP A 52 21.70 -9.56 -5.89
CA ASP A 52 21.51 -10.09 -4.54
C ASP A 52 20.92 -11.50 -4.65
N LYS A 53 21.73 -12.47 -4.20
CA LYS A 53 21.38 -13.89 -4.15
C LYS A 53 20.64 -14.15 -2.85
N GLY A 54 19.34 -14.38 -2.91
CA GLY A 54 18.61 -14.86 -1.73
C GLY A 54 17.12 -14.57 -1.64
N VAL A 55 16.38 -14.47 -2.75
CA VAL A 55 14.90 -14.56 -2.76
C VAL A 55 14.52 -15.25 -4.06
N HIS A 56 13.66 -16.29 -4.02
CA HIS A 56 13.14 -16.96 -5.21
C HIS A 56 12.69 -15.92 -6.25
N THR A 57 13.51 -15.74 -7.28
CA THR A 57 13.35 -14.67 -8.26
C THR A 57 12.37 -15.15 -9.31
N LEU A 58 11.08 -14.90 -9.12
CA LEU A 58 10.12 -14.98 -10.23
C LEU A 58 10.59 -13.96 -11.28
N SER A 59 10.87 -14.46 -12.49
CA SER A 59 11.47 -13.67 -13.56
C SER A 59 10.50 -12.56 -14.01
N TYR A 60 11.05 -11.37 -14.28
CA TYR A 60 10.36 -10.14 -14.66
C TYR A 60 9.45 -10.25 -15.92
N GLY A 61 9.44 -11.41 -16.59
CA GLY A 61 8.66 -11.68 -17.80
C GLY A 61 7.30 -12.37 -17.60
N GLU A 62 6.92 -12.80 -16.39
CA GLU A 62 5.58 -13.37 -16.17
C GLU A 62 4.50 -12.24 -16.25
N LYS A 63 3.72 -12.23 -17.33
CA LYS A 63 2.56 -11.33 -17.46
C LYS A 63 1.53 -11.64 -16.37
N LEU A 64 1.19 -10.64 -15.55
CA LEU A 64 0.04 -10.73 -14.63
C LEU A 64 -1.24 -10.80 -15.47
N ARG A 65 -1.74 -12.02 -15.69
CA ARG A 65 -3.07 -12.26 -16.25
C ARG A 65 -4.07 -12.22 -15.10
N LEU A 66 -4.64 -11.05 -14.84
CA LEU A 66 -5.77 -10.95 -13.94
C LEU A 66 -6.97 -11.67 -14.58
N PRO A 67 -7.82 -12.37 -13.81
CA PRO A 67 -9.02 -12.98 -14.38
C PRO A 67 -9.80 -11.94 -15.19
N HIS A 68 -10.22 -12.27 -16.43
CA HIS A 68 -10.92 -11.34 -17.35
C HIS A 68 -12.20 -10.71 -16.74
N THR A 69 -12.67 -11.25 -15.62
CA THR A 69 -13.85 -10.81 -14.87
C THR A 69 -13.56 -9.86 -13.71
N ALA A 70 -12.29 -9.50 -13.44
CA ALA A 70 -11.97 -8.61 -12.32
C ALA A 70 -12.40 -7.16 -12.57
N LYS A 71 -13.26 -6.59 -11.70
CA LYS A 71 -13.46 -5.13 -11.63
C LYS A 71 -12.42 -4.55 -10.69
N LEU A 72 -11.76 -3.48 -11.12
CA LEU A 72 -10.78 -2.73 -10.33
C LEU A 72 -11.44 -1.43 -9.84
N GLU A 73 -11.36 -1.18 -8.54
CA GLU A 73 -11.94 0.01 -7.91
C GLU A 73 -10.92 0.63 -6.94
N LEU A 74 -10.86 1.97 -6.88
CA LEU A 74 -9.98 2.74 -5.99
C LEU A 74 -10.79 3.66 -5.09
N PHE A 75 -10.51 3.66 -3.79
CA PHE A 75 -11.23 4.45 -2.83
C PHE A 75 -10.34 5.11 -1.77
N ASP A 76 -10.66 6.36 -1.44
CA ASP A 76 -10.17 7.01 -0.21
C ASP A 76 -10.98 6.49 0.97
N ILE A 77 -10.32 5.99 2.01
CA ILE A 77 -10.98 5.47 3.20
C ILE A 77 -11.88 6.54 3.85
N LYS A 78 -11.51 7.83 3.72
CA LYS A 78 -12.28 8.94 4.30
C LYS A 78 -13.63 9.13 3.63
N ASN A 79 -13.76 8.76 2.36
CA ASN A 79 -15.03 8.82 1.65
C ASN A 79 -16.02 7.76 2.16
N PHE A 80 -15.55 6.80 2.97
CA PHE A 80 -16.43 5.89 3.72
C PHE A 80 -16.71 6.37 5.14
N THR A 81 -15.92 7.31 5.68
CA THR A 81 -16.01 7.76 7.09
C THR A 81 -16.53 9.18 7.27
N GLY A 82 -16.76 9.94 6.19
CA GLY A 82 -17.47 11.21 6.25
C GLY A 82 -18.95 10.95 6.47
N ALA A 83 -19.40 11.01 7.74
CA ALA A 83 -20.79 10.98 8.19
C ALA A 83 -21.78 10.40 7.16
N LEU A 84 -21.90 9.06 7.02
CA LEU A 84 -22.96 8.33 6.28
C LEU A 84 -22.56 6.85 6.02
N TYR A 85 -22.38 6.07 7.08
CA TYR A 85 -22.74 4.64 7.07
C TYR A 85 -23.26 4.23 8.46
N GLY A 86 -24.15 5.09 8.94
CA GLY A 86 -24.82 5.03 10.23
C GLY A 86 -25.86 6.14 10.38
N ALA A 87 -26.52 6.55 9.28
CA ALA A 87 -27.77 7.34 9.26
C ALA A 87 -28.25 7.59 7.82
N ASP A 88 -28.35 6.56 7.00
CA ASP A 88 -29.50 6.48 6.09
C ASP A 88 -30.43 5.47 6.76
N LYS A 89 -31.53 5.94 7.33
CA LYS A 89 -32.57 5.07 7.93
C LYS A 89 -33.29 4.20 6.87
N GLU A 90 -32.86 4.25 5.62
CA GLU A 90 -33.45 3.49 4.50
C GLU A 90 -32.50 2.46 3.85
N ASN A 91 -31.19 2.43 4.15
CA ASN A 91 -30.30 1.40 3.60
C ASN A 91 -29.21 0.96 4.60
N SER A 92 -29.45 -0.16 5.26
CA SER A 92 -28.64 -0.79 6.31
C SER A 92 -27.33 -1.44 5.82
N ARG A 93 -26.63 -0.87 4.85
CA ARG A 93 -25.40 -1.49 4.33
C ARG A 93 -24.23 -1.16 5.23
N THR A 94 -23.55 -2.17 5.73
CA THR A 94 -22.33 -2.08 6.53
C THR A 94 -21.09 -2.14 5.63
N PHE A 95 -19.91 -1.87 6.20
CA PHE A 95 -18.63 -2.02 5.50
C PHE A 95 -18.47 -3.42 4.87
N CYS A 96 -18.97 -4.46 5.55
CA CYS A 96 -18.98 -5.84 5.08
C CYS A 96 -19.75 -6.03 3.77
N ASP A 97 -20.87 -5.34 3.59
CA ASP A 97 -21.75 -5.50 2.44
C ASP A 97 -21.13 -4.95 1.14
N PHE A 98 -20.07 -4.15 1.27
CA PHE A 98 -19.31 -3.68 0.13
C PHE A 98 -18.38 -4.76 -0.45
N PHE A 99 -17.94 -5.75 0.34
CA PHE A 99 -16.93 -6.73 -0.08
C PHE A 99 -17.52 -8.12 -0.25
N SER A 100 -17.38 -8.67 -1.45
CA SER A 100 -17.68 -10.09 -1.68
C SER A 100 -16.59 -10.99 -1.07
N ASP A 101 -16.87 -12.27 -0.83
CA ASP A 101 -15.88 -13.22 -0.28
C ASP A 101 -14.75 -13.57 -1.26
N ASP A 102 -15.00 -13.31 -2.53
CA ASP A 102 -14.07 -13.48 -3.64
C ASP A 102 -13.15 -12.27 -3.85
N ASP A 103 -13.42 -11.13 -3.19
CA ASP A 103 -12.66 -9.91 -3.39
C ASP A 103 -11.25 -10.03 -2.79
N ILE A 104 -10.27 -9.47 -3.50
CA ILE A 104 -8.96 -9.14 -2.95
C ILE A 104 -8.97 -7.67 -2.58
N ILE A 105 -8.64 -7.38 -1.33
CA ILE A 105 -8.59 -6.03 -0.81
C ILE A 105 -7.13 -5.61 -0.71
N ILE A 106 -6.74 -4.54 -1.38
CA ILE A 106 -5.42 -3.92 -1.26
C ILE A 106 -5.57 -2.68 -0.37
N ILE A 107 -5.02 -2.74 0.84
CA ILE A 107 -5.07 -1.62 1.79
C ILE A 107 -3.74 -0.87 1.76
N CYS A 108 -3.79 0.39 1.35
CA CYS A 108 -2.66 1.30 1.42
C CYS A 108 -2.77 2.17 2.68
N PHE A 109 -1.85 1.99 3.64
CA PHE A 109 -1.89 2.66 4.94
C PHE A 109 -0.65 3.56 5.13
N TRP A 110 -0.73 4.52 6.05
CA TRP A 110 0.45 5.23 6.53
C TRP A 110 0.85 4.71 7.91
N CYS A 111 2.15 4.62 8.17
CA CYS A 111 2.64 4.06 9.42
C CYS A 111 2.27 4.97 10.60
N ARG A 112 1.59 4.39 11.60
CA ARG A 112 1.25 5.04 12.87
C ARG A 112 1.52 4.07 14.01
N ARG A 113 2.16 4.55 15.08
CA ARG A 113 2.42 3.76 16.30
C ARG A 113 3.05 2.38 16.02
N SER A 114 3.98 2.31 15.07
CA SER A 114 4.63 1.05 14.63
C SER A 114 3.70 0.05 13.94
N GLY A 115 2.59 0.49 13.35
CA GLY A 115 1.65 -0.35 12.62
C GLY A 115 0.82 0.45 11.62
N MET A 116 -0.37 -0.04 11.31
CA MET A 116 -1.32 0.63 10.42
C MET A 116 -1.94 1.87 11.07
N ASP A 117 -2.42 2.82 10.27
CA ASP A 117 -3.19 3.94 10.80
C ASP A 117 -4.58 3.54 11.29
N ASP A 118 -5.14 4.37 12.16
CA ASP A 118 -6.37 4.07 12.90
C ASP A 118 -7.55 3.75 11.96
N LEU A 119 -7.68 4.46 10.82
CA LEU A 119 -8.76 4.19 9.86
C LEU A 119 -8.58 2.83 9.18
N SER A 120 -7.35 2.50 8.77
CA SER A 120 -7.06 1.18 8.19
C SER A 120 -7.22 0.04 9.18
N LEU A 121 -6.94 0.26 10.47
CA LEU A 121 -7.20 -0.72 11.54
C LEU A 121 -8.71 -0.96 11.72
N SER A 122 -9.50 0.10 11.90
CA SER A 122 -10.96 -0.03 12.04
C SER A 122 -11.61 -0.73 10.85
N LEU A 123 -11.09 -0.46 9.65
CA LEU A 123 -11.45 -1.15 8.43
C LEU A 123 -11.24 -2.67 8.56
N ILE A 124 -10.02 -3.13 8.82
CA ILE A 124 -9.74 -4.57 8.86
C ILE A 124 -10.46 -5.28 10.02
N GLU A 125 -10.69 -4.59 11.14
CA GLU A 125 -11.47 -5.11 12.27
C GLU A 125 -12.95 -5.32 11.93
N SER A 126 -13.51 -4.46 11.06
CA SER A 126 -14.89 -4.62 10.58
C SER A 126 -15.05 -5.77 9.59
N LEU A 127 -13.96 -6.24 8.97
CA LEU A 127 -13.97 -7.32 8.00
C LEU A 127 -13.72 -8.67 8.68
N SER A 128 -14.26 -9.74 8.09
CA SER A 128 -14.00 -11.11 8.51
C SER A 128 -13.72 -12.01 7.31
N ASN A 129 -12.69 -12.85 7.43
CA ASN A 129 -12.24 -13.83 6.44
C ASN A 129 -11.92 -13.27 5.05
N LYS A 130 -11.61 -11.97 4.94
CA LYS A 130 -11.25 -11.35 3.65
C LYS A 130 -9.78 -11.55 3.31
N LYS A 131 -9.45 -11.60 2.01
CA LYS A 131 -8.06 -11.62 1.55
C LYS A 131 -7.53 -10.20 1.43
N ILE A 132 -6.48 -9.89 2.19
CA ILE A 132 -5.96 -8.53 2.34
C ILE A 132 -4.46 -8.49 2.02
N LEU A 133 -4.11 -7.69 1.02
CA LEU A 133 -2.75 -7.25 0.72
C LEU A 133 -2.54 -5.86 1.31
N ALA A 134 -1.45 -5.64 2.03
CA ALA A 134 -1.20 -4.34 2.65
C ALA A 134 0.07 -3.67 2.11
N ILE A 135 -0.01 -2.36 1.88
CA ILE A 135 1.09 -1.53 1.41
C ILE A 135 1.19 -0.31 2.32
N GLY A 136 2.25 -0.23 3.11
CA GLY A 136 2.48 0.87 4.02
C GLY A 136 3.40 1.93 3.41
N THR A 137 3.20 3.18 3.83
CA THR A 137 4.21 4.25 3.70
C THR A 137 4.78 4.59 5.08
N LEU A 138 6.11 4.70 5.18
CA LEU A 138 6.79 5.05 6.42
C LEU A 138 7.68 6.28 6.23
N SER A 139 7.50 7.30 7.07
CA SER A 139 8.44 8.42 7.18
C SER A 139 9.72 8.04 7.93
N GLY A 140 10.56 7.23 7.28
CA GLY A 140 11.78 6.68 7.85
C GLY A 140 12.32 5.53 7.00
N ASP A 141 13.33 4.84 7.51
CA ASP A 141 13.91 3.68 6.83
C ASP A 141 12.94 2.49 6.86
N ALA A 142 12.32 2.20 5.71
CA ALA A 142 11.41 1.08 5.53
C ALA A 142 12.10 -0.30 5.52
N LYS A 143 13.41 -0.33 5.25
CA LYS A 143 14.23 -1.55 5.20
C LYS A 143 14.96 -1.81 6.53
N GLY A 144 14.93 -0.87 7.47
CA GLY A 144 15.50 -1.02 8.82
C GLY A 144 14.61 -1.79 9.80
N GLN A 145 15.14 -2.02 11.02
CA GLN A 145 14.44 -2.76 12.09
C GLN A 145 13.05 -2.21 12.43
N TYR A 146 12.88 -0.88 12.36
CA TYR A 146 11.57 -0.25 12.58
C TYR A 146 10.57 -0.65 11.49
N GLY A 147 10.98 -0.60 10.22
CA GLY A 147 10.15 -1.00 9.09
C GLY A 147 9.75 -2.48 9.15
N TYR A 148 10.66 -3.38 9.55
CA TYR A 148 10.31 -4.79 9.79
C TYR A 148 9.22 -4.95 10.85
N ARG A 149 9.35 -4.24 11.98
CA ARG A 149 8.33 -4.27 13.03
C ARG A 149 6.97 -3.75 12.55
N VAL A 150 6.95 -2.70 11.74
CA VAL A 150 5.70 -2.18 11.14
C VAL A 150 5.03 -3.24 10.26
N LYS A 151 5.81 -3.95 9.44
CA LYS A 151 5.28 -5.03 8.59
C LYS A 151 4.72 -6.18 9.41
N GLU A 152 5.43 -6.62 10.45
CA GLU A 152 4.96 -7.70 11.34
C GLU A 152 3.68 -7.30 12.08
N ASN A 153 3.62 -6.07 12.61
CA ASN A 153 2.42 -5.59 13.30
C ASN A 153 1.22 -5.47 12.36
N ALA A 154 1.42 -4.98 11.13
CA ALA A 154 0.36 -4.92 10.12
C ALA A 154 -0.13 -6.33 9.74
N LYS A 155 0.80 -7.27 9.54
CA LYS A 155 0.46 -8.68 9.27
C LYS A 155 -0.37 -9.27 10.41
N ASN A 156 0.06 -9.09 11.65
CA ASN A 156 -0.65 -9.61 12.83
C ASN A 156 -2.04 -8.99 12.99
N ALA A 157 -2.18 -7.68 12.76
CA ALA A 157 -3.47 -7.00 12.83
C ALA A 157 -4.45 -7.54 11.78
N ILE A 158 -3.99 -7.75 10.54
CA ILE A 158 -4.82 -8.33 9.47
C ILE A 158 -5.17 -9.78 9.80
N SER A 159 -4.17 -10.58 10.17
CA SER A 159 -4.31 -12.00 10.48
C SER A 159 -5.18 -12.30 11.70
N HIS A 160 -5.58 -11.29 12.48
CA HIS A 160 -6.47 -11.47 13.62
C HIS A 160 -7.86 -12.01 13.21
N ASN A 161 -8.43 -11.50 12.11
CA ASN A 161 -9.76 -11.90 11.62
C ASN A 161 -9.84 -12.04 10.10
N ASN A 162 -8.73 -11.88 9.38
CA ASN A 162 -8.67 -11.90 7.92
C ASN A 162 -7.44 -12.69 7.43
N GLN A 163 -7.38 -12.96 6.12
CA GLN A 163 -6.25 -13.61 5.48
C GLN A 163 -5.27 -12.55 4.95
N CYS A 164 -4.14 -12.37 5.64
CA CYS A 164 -3.04 -11.53 5.15
C CYS A 164 -2.31 -12.24 4.00
N ILE A 165 -2.46 -11.75 2.77
CA ILE A 165 -1.77 -12.30 1.59
C ILE A 165 -0.38 -11.68 1.35
N GLY A 166 -0.07 -10.57 2.01
CA GLY A 166 1.26 -9.97 2.01
C GLY A 166 1.27 -8.58 2.62
N VAL A 167 2.46 -8.14 3.07
CA VAL A 167 2.70 -6.78 3.54
C VAL A 167 3.99 -6.23 2.93
N HIS A 168 3.89 -5.07 2.30
CA HIS A 168 5.04 -4.29 1.85
C HIS A 168 5.07 -2.92 2.53
N LEU A 169 6.26 -2.35 2.67
CA LEU A 169 6.46 -1.03 3.25
C LEU A 169 7.44 -0.28 2.36
N CYS A 170 7.03 0.87 1.87
CA CYS A 170 7.89 1.78 1.11
C CYS A 170 8.20 3.04 1.92
N GLN A 171 9.26 3.72 1.53
CA GLN A 171 9.65 4.95 2.18
C GLN A 171 8.71 6.09 1.76
N GLY A 172 8.36 6.92 2.71
CA GLY A 172 7.65 8.16 2.49
C GLY A 172 8.33 9.32 3.20
N HIS A 173 7.84 10.52 2.98
CA HIS A 173 8.38 11.72 3.61
C HIS A 173 7.57 12.17 4.83
N SER A 174 8.21 12.90 5.75
CA SER A 174 7.51 13.68 6.77
C SER A 174 7.14 15.06 6.23
N ASN A 175 6.08 15.66 6.75
CA ASN A 175 5.81 17.09 6.53
C ASN A 175 6.77 17.93 7.38
N LEU A 176 7.77 18.56 6.75
CA LEU A 176 8.80 19.35 7.44
C LEU A 176 8.22 20.45 8.32
N LYS A 177 7.15 21.13 7.86
CA LYS A 177 6.50 22.20 8.63
C LYS A 177 5.97 21.70 9.99
N ARG A 178 5.60 20.42 10.10
CA ARG A 178 5.12 19.82 11.36
C ARG A 178 6.24 19.48 12.36
N ILE A 179 7.48 19.43 11.89
CA ILE A 179 8.63 19.01 12.69
C ILE A 179 9.73 20.08 12.78
N GLU A 180 9.60 21.19 12.07
CA GLU A 180 10.59 22.27 12.02
C GLU A 180 10.88 22.86 13.40
N SER A 181 9.85 23.21 14.17
CA SER A 181 10.03 23.75 15.52
C SER A 181 10.81 22.80 16.45
N ARG A 182 10.80 21.49 16.18
CA ARG A 182 11.46 20.48 17.02
C ARG A 182 12.98 20.50 16.92
N ARG A 183 13.56 21.10 15.88
CA ARG A 183 15.03 21.27 15.74
C ARG A 183 15.57 22.44 16.57
N HIS A 184 14.67 23.33 17.01
CA HIS A 184 14.99 24.50 17.83
C HIS A 184 14.80 24.23 19.34
N LEU A 185 14.33 23.03 19.71
CA LEU A 185 14.30 22.57 21.09
C LEU A 185 15.72 22.28 21.58
N ASN A 186 15.94 22.32 22.90
CA ASN A 186 17.25 21.99 23.45
C ASN A 186 17.53 20.48 23.38
N PRO A 187 18.80 20.05 23.21
CA PRO A 187 19.17 18.65 23.30
C PRO A 187 18.69 18.01 24.61
N GLY A 188 17.99 16.88 24.51
CA GLY A 188 17.41 16.16 25.65
C GLY A 188 15.94 16.47 25.92
N GLU A 189 15.38 17.54 25.34
CA GLU A 189 13.95 17.82 25.46
C GLU A 189 13.09 16.79 24.70
N PRO A 190 11.88 16.49 25.18
CA PRO A 190 10.95 15.63 24.48
C PRO A 190 10.72 16.11 23.04
N LYS A 191 10.83 15.18 22.08
CA LYS A 191 10.64 15.42 20.64
C LYS A 191 11.74 16.24 19.95
N TYR A 192 12.82 16.64 20.62
CA TYR A 192 13.99 17.25 19.98
C TYR A 192 14.46 16.41 18.78
N ILE A 193 14.81 17.09 17.69
CA ILE A 193 15.36 16.47 16.48
C ILE A 193 16.81 16.93 16.32
N SER A 194 17.75 15.99 16.42
CA SER A 194 19.17 16.27 16.18
C SER A 194 19.43 16.75 14.75
N PRO A 195 20.55 17.48 14.50
CA PRO A 195 20.94 17.87 13.15
C PRO A 195 20.99 16.69 12.16
N GLU A 196 21.52 15.53 12.55
CA GLU A 196 21.56 14.38 11.63
C GLU A 196 20.15 13.85 11.31
N LYS A 197 19.26 13.85 12.30
CA LYS A 197 17.86 13.44 12.08
C LYS A 197 17.12 14.45 11.21
N TRP A 198 17.40 15.74 11.35
CA TRP A 198 16.87 16.78 10.47
C TRP A 198 17.34 16.60 9.02
N LEU A 199 18.64 16.35 8.81
CA LEU A 199 19.19 16.06 7.48
C LEU A 199 18.54 14.83 6.84
N ARG A 200 18.28 13.78 7.62
CA ARG A 200 17.49 12.62 7.14
C ARG A 200 16.10 13.03 6.69
N HIS A 201 15.39 13.86 7.44
CA HIS A 201 14.05 14.34 7.04
C HIS A 201 14.08 15.21 5.76
N LEU A 202 15.13 16.00 5.56
CA LEU A 202 15.34 16.79 4.34
C LEU A 202 15.55 15.88 3.12
N ASN A 203 16.47 14.90 3.23
CA ASN A 203 16.73 13.95 2.15
C ASN A 203 15.48 13.14 1.79
N MET A 204 14.58 12.93 2.76
CA MET A 204 13.38 12.13 2.53
C MET A 204 12.27 12.83 1.73
N GLN A 205 12.35 14.15 1.47
CA GLN A 205 11.23 14.92 0.90
C GLN A 205 10.75 14.46 -0.47
N HIS A 206 11.57 13.71 -1.19
CA HIS A 206 11.23 13.20 -2.53
C HIS A 206 10.55 11.82 -2.50
N HIS A 207 10.45 11.16 -1.34
CA HIS A 207 9.83 9.83 -1.20
C HIS A 207 8.33 9.89 -0.89
N PRO A 208 7.48 9.00 -1.43
CA PRO A 208 7.85 7.88 -2.29
C PRO A 208 8.28 8.35 -3.68
N ASP A 209 9.45 7.91 -4.12
CA ASP A 209 10.06 8.25 -5.41
C ASP A 209 9.78 7.17 -6.46
N ALA A 210 10.39 7.27 -7.65
CA ALA A 210 10.18 6.29 -8.71
C ALA A 210 10.70 4.88 -8.34
N HIS A 211 11.74 4.78 -7.51
CA HIS A 211 12.27 3.51 -7.04
C HIS A 211 11.33 2.87 -6.02
N ASP A 212 10.84 3.63 -5.04
CA ASP A 212 9.83 3.18 -4.07
C ASP A 212 8.60 2.62 -4.79
N ILE A 213 8.07 3.38 -5.77
CA ILE A 213 6.91 2.96 -6.55
C ILE A 213 7.22 1.66 -7.31
N LYS A 214 8.39 1.54 -7.96
CA LYS A 214 8.78 0.32 -8.67
C LYS A 214 8.83 -0.90 -7.75
N GLU A 215 9.35 -0.78 -6.54
CA GLU A 215 9.38 -1.87 -5.55
C GLU A 215 7.96 -2.27 -5.12
N VAL A 216 7.08 -1.30 -4.89
CA VAL A 216 5.66 -1.55 -4.59
C VAL A 216 4.97 -2.29 -5.73
N LEU A 217 5.09 -1.82 -6.96
CA LEU A 217 4.45 -2.43 -8.13
C LEU A 217 4.93 -3.87 -8.34
N ARG A 218 6.24 -4.11 -8.21
CA ARG A 218 6.81 -5.45 -8.28
C ARG A 218 6.23 -6.36 -7.21
N PHE A 219 6.15 -5.89 -5.97
CA PHE A 219 5.56 -6.65 -4.88
C PHE A 219 4.11 -7.04 -5.17
N VAL A 220 3.28 -6.07 -5.58
CA VAL A 220 1.87 -6.31 -5.93
C VAL A 220 1.76 -7.34 -7.05
N GLN A 221 2.54 -7.18 -8.12
CA GLN A 221 2.54 -8.10 -9.25
C GLN A 221 2.87 -9.53 -8.82
N CYS A 222 3.98 -9.71 -8.09
CA CYS A 222 4.43 -11.03 -7.65
C CYS A 222 3.41 -11.69 -6.69
N THR A 223 2.85 -10.92 -5.76
CA THR A 223 1.87 -11.45 -4.81
C THR A 223 0.58 -11.87 -5.52
N LEU A 224 0.06 -11.04 -6.41
CA LEU A 224 -1.16 -11.38 -7.16
C LEU A 224 -0.93 -12.56 -8.11
N LEU A 225 0.23 -12.63 -8.79
CA LEU A 225 0.60 -13.79 -9.61
C LEU A 225 0.61 -15.09 -8.80
N HIS A 226 1.23 -15.08 -7.61
CA HIS A 226 1.26 -16.25 -6.75
C HIS A 226 -0.13 -16.63 -6.23
N TYR A 227 -0.96 -15.64 -5.91
CA TYR A 227 -2.28 -15.85 -5.35
C TYR A 227 -3.33 -16.35 -6.38
N PHE A 228 -3.19 -15.96 -7.65
CA PHE A 228 -4.09 -16.40 -8.72
C PHE A 228 -3.64 -17.67 -9.46
N LYS A 229 -2.43 -18.17 -9.20
CA LYS A 229 -1.99 -19.51 -9.65
C LYS A 229 -2.80 -20.58 -8.94
#